data_AF-A0A2N2YHE6-F1
#
_entry.id   AF-A0A2N2YHE6-F1
#
_cell.length_a   1.000
_cell.length_b   1.000
_cell.length_c   1.000
_cell.angle_alpha   90.00
_cell.angle_beta   90.00
_cell.angle_gamma   90.00
#
_symmetry.space_group_name_H-M   'P 1'
#
loop_
_entity.id
_entity.type
_entity.pdbx_description
1 polymer ?
#
loop_
_entity_poly.entity_id
_entity_poly.type
_entity_poly.pdbx_seq_one_letter_code
_entity_poly.pdbx_strand_id
1 'polypeptide(L)' 'MTIRKYILLFMILLSSCKKTGIGNCDDLQSLYSFSDFPIGFAIDMNELNYDSHYYEIAVSQFNSVTPENISRLSLL' A
#
# COMPACT_ATOMS: atom_id res chain seq x y z
N MET A 1 21.18 -23.48 42.03
CA MET A 1 21.16 -22.21 41.24
C MET A 1 20.93 -22.40 39.73
N THR A 2 20.82 -23.64 39.24
CA THR A 2 20.65 -23.98 37.82
C THR A 2 19.23 -23.68 37.32
N ILE A 3 18.19 -24.01 38.10
CA ILE A 3 16.78 -23.77 37.75
C ILE A 3 16.47 -22.28 37.49
N ARG A 4 17.07 -21.36 38.25
CA ARG A 4 16.89 -19.92 38.06
C ARG A 4 17.43 -19.43 36.71
N LYS A 5 18.48 -20.08 36.18
CA LYS A 5 19.04 -19.75 34.86
C LYS A 5 18.14 -20.22 33.72
N TYR A 6 17.51 -21.40 33.86
CA TYR A 6 16.57 -21.92 32.86
C TYR A 6 15.28 -21.10 32.78
N ILE A 7 14.77 -20.61 33.92
CA ILE A 7 13.58 -19.75 33.96
C ILE A 7 13.84 -18.43 33.22
N LEU A 8 15.03 -17.84 33.40
CA LEU A 8 15.41 -16.60 32.75
C LEU A 8 15.55 -16.78 31.22
N LEU A 9 16.10 -17.91 30.78
CA LEU A 9 16.22 -18.24 29.35
C LEU A 9 14.84 -18.45 28.70
N PHE A 10 13.90 -19.07 29.42
CA PHE A 10 12.54 -19.28 28.94
C PHE A 10 11.76 -17.97 28.76
N MET A 11 11.94 -17.00 29.66
CA MET A 11 11.29 -15.69 29.56
C MET A 11 11.76 -14.88 28.33
N ILE A 12 13.03 -15.02 27.93
CA ILE A 12 13.58 -14.29 26.77
C ILE A 12 12.97 -14.82 25.45
N LEU A 13 12.70 -16.12 25.37
CA LEU A 13 12.10 -16.74 24.17
C LEU A 13 10.65 -16.28 23.91
N LEU A 14 9.91 -15.91 24.96
CA LEU A 14 8.53 -15.42 24.84
C LEU A 14 8.43 -13.94 24.43
N SER A 15 9.55 -13.22 24.41
CA SER A 15 9.62 -11.82 23.98
C SER A 15 9.86 -11.62 22.47
N SER A 16 9.86 -12.71 21.69
CA SER A 16 9.95 -12.63 20.23
C SER A 16 8.79 -11.82 19.63
N CYS A 17 9.17 -10.92 18.72
CA CYS A 17 8.34 -9.94 18.02
C CYS A 17 6.93 -10.43 17.72
N LYS A 18 5.94 -9.65 18.17
CA LYS A 18 4.63 -9.65 17.50
C LYS A 18 4.87 -9.17 16.09
N LYS A 19 4.57 -10.00 15.09
CA LYS A 19 4.43 -9.55 13.71
C LYS A 19 3.34 -8.48 13.75
N THR A 20 3.72 -7.21 13.62
CA THR A 20 2.79 -6.16 13.24
C THR A 20 2.25 -6.60 11.90
N GLY A 21 1.07 -7.23 11.91
CA GLY A 21 0.32 -7.43 10.70
C GLY A 21 0.11 -6.03 10.14
N ILE A 22 0.62 -5.78 8.95
CA ILE A 22 0.02 -4.76 8.09
C ILE A 22 -1.47 -5.11 8.14
N GLY A 23 -2.29 -4.16 8.61
CA GLY A 23 -3.73 -4.37 8.75
C GLY A 23 -4.31 -4.96 7.46
N ASN A 24 -5.50 -5.55 7.54
CA ASN A 24 -6.22 -5.92 6.32
C ASN A 24 -6.14 -4.73 5.35
N CYS A 25 -5.79 -4.99 4.09
CA CYS A 25 -5.85 -3.96 3.06
C CYS A 25 -7.27 -3.43 3.08
N ASP A 26 -7.43 -2.21 3.57
CA ASP A 26 -8.69 -1.56 3.77
C ASP A 26 -8.65 -0.30 2.93
N ASP A 27 -9.62 -0.17 2.03
CA ASP A 27 -9.71 0.94 1.09
C ASP A 27 -10.06 2.26 1.80
N LEU A 28 -10.32 2.23 3.12
CA LEU A 28 -10.53 3.42 3.95
C LEU A 28 -9.34 4.38 3.98
N GLN A 29 -8.10 3.88 3.82
CA GLN A 29 -6.92 4.72 3.87
C GLN A 29 -6.18 4.72 2.53
N SER A 30 -5.94 5.91 1.99
CA SER A 30 -5.30 6.05 0.69
C SER A 30 -3.86 5.53 0.68
N LEU A 31 -3.47 4.85 -0.39
CA LEU A 31 -2.09 4.36 -0.57
C LEU A 31 -1.05 5.47 -0.43
N TYR A 32 -1.33 6.65 -0.99
CA TYR A 32 -0.41 7.79 -0.90
C TYR A 32 -0.21 8.32 0.53
N SER A 33 -1.08 7.98 1.49
CA SER A 33 -0.91 8.41 2.89
C SER A 33 0.17 7.64 3.65
N PHE A 34 0.66 6.52 3.11
CA PHE A 34 1.69 5.68 3.73
C PHE A 34 3.12 6.02 3.29
N SER A 35 3.30 7.01 2.42
CA SER A 35 4.59 7.34 1.82
C SER A 35 4.86 8.84 1.74
N ASP A 36 6.12 9.24 1.94
CA ASP A 36 6.59 10.62 1.78
C ASP A 36 6.88 11.01 0.33
N PHE A 37 6.53 10.15 -0.64
CA PHE A 37 6.72 10.37 -2.07
C PHE A 37 5.41 10.17 -2.84
N PRO A 38 5.28 10.72 -4.07
CA PRO A 38 4.05 10.57 -4.86
C PRO A 38 3.80 9.12 -5.24
N ILE A 39 2.56 8.67 -5.02
CA ILE A 39 2.07 7.36 -5.48
C ILE A 39 1.25 7.62 -6.73
N GLY A 40 1.83 7.23 -7.86
CA GLY A 40 1.32 7.51 -9.20
C GLY A 40 0.43 6.41 -9.76
N PHE A 41 -0.50 6.80 -10.62
CA PHE A 41 -1.35 5.91 -11.41
C PHE A 41 -1.31 6.27 -12.90
N ALA A 42 -1.22 5.25 -13.76
CA ALA A 42 -1.37 5.43 -15.20
C ALA A 42 -2.86 5.35 -15.55
N ILE A 43 -3.41 6.43 -16.09
CA ILE A 43 -4.86 6.58 -16.28
C ILE A 43 -5.24 6.33 -17.74
N ASP A 44 -6.21 5.44 -17.95
CA ASP A 44 -6.96 5.35 -19.21
C ASP A 44 -8.16 6.30 -19.10
N MET A 45 -8.22 7.28 -20.00
CA MET A 45 -9.30 8.26 -20.02
C MET A 45 -10.65 7.64 -20.40
N ASN A 46 -10.68 6.54 -21.14
CA ASN A 46 -11.93 5.85 -21.45
C ASN A 46 -12.49 5.19 -20.19
N GLU A 47 -11.68 4.40 -19.49
CA GLU A 47 -12.10 3.75 -18.25
C GLU A 47 -12.49 4.79 -17.20
N LEU A 48 -11.72 5.89 -17.07
CA LEU A 48 -12.04 6.98 -16.15
C LEU A 48 -13.43 7.60 -16.37
N ASN A 49 -13.87 7.71 -17.63
CA ASN A 49 -15.14 8.35 -17.97
C ASN A 49 -16.34 7.41 -17.90
N TYR A 50 -16.12 6.09 -18.01
CA TYR A 50 -17.20 5.10 -18.13
C TYR A 50 -17.29 4.12 -16.96
N ASP A 51 -16.26 4.01 -16.13
CA ASP A 51 -16.23 3.16 -14.94
C ASP A 51 -16.09 4.00 -13.67
N SER A 52 -17.19 4.12 -12.92
CA SER A 52 -17.22 4.87 -11.67
C SER A 52 -16.33 4.25 -10.57
N HIS A 53 -16.16 2.93 -10.58
CA HIS A 53 -15.31 2.24 -9.61
C HIS A 53 -13.83 2.48 -9.93
N TYR A 54 -13.46 2.47 -11.21
CA TYR A 54 -12.13 2.88 -11.65
C TYR A 54 -11.82 4.32 -11.24
N TYR A 55 -12.76 5.25 -11.48
CA TYR A 55 -12.64 6.64 -11.05
C TYR A 55 -12.44 6.75 -9.53
N GLU A 56 -13.26 6.05 -8.75
CA GLU A 56 -13.21 6.09 -7.28
C GLU A 56 -11.85 5.62 -6.75
N ILE A 57 -11.31 4.51 -7.28
CA ILE A 57 -9.97 4.03 -6.92
C ILE A 57 -8.90 5.07 -7.32
N ALA A 58 -8.96 5.59 -8.54
CA ALA A 58 -7.96 6.52 -9.06
C ALA A 58 -7.86 7.80 -8.19
N VAL A 59 -8.99 8.35 -7.74
CA VAL A 59 -9.01 9.59 -6.95
C VAL A 59 -8.83 9.35 -5.45
N SER A 60 -9.20 8.18 -4.93
CA SER A 60 -9.07 7.87 -3.49
C SER A 60 -7.68 7.38 -3.11
N GLN A 61 -7.01 6.60 -3.98
CA GLN A 61 -5.78 5.90 -3.61
C GLN A 61 -4.50 6.61 -4.04
N PHE A 62 -4.54 7.43 -5.09
CA PHE A 62 -3.35 8.00 -5.74
C PHE A 62 -3.32 9.53 -5.65
N ASN A 63 -2.12 10.12 -5.68
CA ASN A 63 -1.92 11.58 -5.66
C ASN A 63 -1.10 12.11 -6.85
N SER A 64 -0.80 11.25 -7.82
CA SER A 64 -0.12 11.59 -9.06
C SER A 64 -0.70 10.77 -10.20
N VAL A 65 -0.85 11.36 -11.39
CA VAL A 65 -1.47 10.72 -12.55
C VAL A 65 -0.66 10.94 -13.81
N THR A 66 -0.55 9.90 -14.63
CA THR A 66 0.06 9.95 -15.97
C THR A 66 -0.92 9.39 -16.98
N PRO A 67 -1.32 10.13 -18.02
CA PRO A 67 -2.13 9.56 -19.10
C PRO A 67 -1.39 8.43 -19.81
N GLU A 68 -2.00 7.25 -19.92
CA GLU A 68 -1.34 6.06 -20.48
C GLU A 68 -0.96 6.25 -21.95
N ASN A 69 -1.86 6.83 -22.75
CA ASN A 69 -1.74 6.84 -24.22
C ASN A 69 -1.74 8.23 -24.87
N ILE A 70 -2.00 9.31 -24.13
CA ILE A 70 -2.01 10.67 -24.72
C ILE A 70 -0.60 11.13 -25.12
N SER A 71 0.44 10.63 -24.45
CA SER A 71 1.85 11.00 -24.73
C SER A 71 2.56 10.02 -25.65
N ARG A 72 1.89 8.95 -26.12
CA ARG A 72 2.45 8.11 -27.17
C ARG A 72 2.35 8.91 -28.47
N LEU A 73 3.49 9.33 -29.01
CA LEU A 73 3.57 9.95 -30.33
C LEU A 73 2.87 8.99 -31.30
N SER A 74 1.71 9.38 -31.82
CA SER A 74 1.05 8.62 -32.88
C SER A 74 1.96 8.76 -34.09
N LEU A 75 2.80 7.75 -34.35
CA LEU A 75 3.52 7.64 -35.61
C LEU A 75 2.46 7.36 -36.69
N LEU A 76 1.92 8.46 -37.24
CA LEU A 76 1.27 8.48 -38.55
C LEU A 76 2.28 8.10 -39.63
#